data_AF-A0A8K9UPQ7-F1
#
_entry.id   AF-A0A8K9UPQ7-F1
#
_cell.length_a   1.000
_cell.length_b   1.000
_cell.length_c   1.000
_cell.angle_alpha   90.00
_cell.angle_beta   90.00
_cell.angle_gamma   90.00
#
_symmetry.space_group_name_H-M   'P 1'
#
loop_
_entity.id
_entity.type
_entity.pdbx_description
1 polymer ?
#
loop_
_entity_poly.entity_id
_entity_poly.type
_entity_poly.pdbx_seq_one_letter_code
_entity_poly.pdbx_strand_id
1 'polypeptide(L)'
;MIRTCTHILGPGYMIRTCTHILGPSHMIRTCTRILGPGYMIRTCTHILGPGYMIRTCTRILGPSYMIRTCTRILGPSYMIRTCTRILGPSYMIRTCTRILGPSYMIRTCTHILGPGYMIRTCTRILGPSYMIRTCTRILGPSYMIRTCTRILGPSYMIRTCTRILGPSYMIRTCTHILGPGYMIRTCTRILGPSYMIRTCTRILGPSYMIRTCTRILGPSHMIRTCTRILGPSHMIITCTHIQGPSHMIRTCTRILGPSHMIRTCTRILGPSYMIRTCTHILGPGYMIRTCTHILGPGYMIRTCTHILGPSYMIRTCTHIQGPSHMTRTRTHIQGSVLVIRVLQTQSGLLQLLPLVSQGMLRLVKLEALPREPAAALDAFTLLGKEKGHYRESVLHSPTDDTVLAAMGSKPATKPV
;
A
#
# COMPACT_ATOMS: atom_id res chain seq x y z
N MET A 1 -26.27 64.82 27.19
CA MET A 1 -26.78 63.61 26.48
C MET A 1 -27.34 64.05 25.13
N ILE A 2 -26.98 63.40 24.02
CA ILE A 2 -27.49 63.79 22.69
C ILE A 2 -28.72 62.93 22.35
N ARG A 3 -29.89 63.58 22.22
CA ARG A 3 -31.16 62.93 21.87
C ARG A 3 -31.21 62.57 20.38
N THR A 4 -30.91 63.53 19.50
CA THR A 4 -30.94 63.43 18.03
C THR A 4 -29.83 64.30 17.45
N CYS A 5 -29.09 63.83 16.45
CA CYS A 5 -28.16 64.66 15.67
C CYS A 5 -27.94 64.15 14.24
N THR A 6 -27.38 64.98 13.38
CA THR A 6 -26.90 64.56 12.05
C THR A 6 -25.41 64.20 12.09
N HIS A 7 -24.57 65.08 12.65
CA HIS A 7 -23.13 64.90 12.78
C HIS A 7 -22.64 65.19 14.20
N ILE A 8 -21.69 64.38 14.69
CA ILE A 8 -20.82 64.67 15.83
C ILE A 8 -19.37 64.64 15.36
N LEU A 9 -18.64 65.70 15.71
CA LEU A 9 -17.19 65.79 15.65
C LEU A 9 -16.68 65.81 17.09
N GLY A 10 -15.81 64.87 17.47
CA GLY A 10 -15.23 64.81 18.83
C GLY A 10 -15.89 63.81 19.79
N PRO A 11 -15.57 63.87 21.10
CA PRO A 11 -15.91 62.85 22.09
C PRO A 11 -17.40 62.82 22.47
N GLY A 12 -18.04 61.65 22.36
CA GLY A 12 -19.46 61.45 22.66
C GLY A 12 -19.73 60.41 23.75
N TYR A 13 -20.12 60.86 24.95
CA TYR A 13 -20.36 59.94 26.08
C TYR A 13 -21.64 59.08 25.91
N MET A 14 -22.79 59.73 25.66
CA MET A 14 -24.11 59.08 25.54
C MET A 14 -24.90 59.64 24.36
N ILE A 15 -25.05 58.82 23.31
CA ILE A 15 -25.69 59.16 22.02
C ILE A 15 -26.88 58.23 21.77
N ARG A 16 -28.08 58.81 21.61
CA ARG A 16 -29.31 58.06 21.33
C ARG A 16 -29.45 57.77 19.83
N THR A 17 -29.64 58.78 18.99
CA THR A 17 -29.72 58.63 17.52
C THR A 17 -28.85 59.69 16.83
N CYS A 18 -27.89 59.27 16.00
CA CYS A 18 -27.09 60.17 15.16
C CYS A 18 -26.73 59.51 13.82
N THR A 19 -26.69 60.23 12.69
CA THR A 19 -26.22 59.62 11.43
C THR A 19 -24.70 59.43 11.41
N HIS A 20 -23.92 60.48 11.65
CA HIS A 20 -22.46 60.43 11.56
C HIS A 20 -21.79 60.76 12.89
N ILE A 21 -20.82 59.94 13.30
CA ILE A 21 -20.00 60.13 14.49
C ILE A 21 -18.54 59.98 14.09
N LEU A 22 -17.73 61.03 14.29
CA LEU A 22 -16.30 61.06 13.98
C LEU A 22 -15.53 61.43 15.25
N GLY A 23 -14.87 60.44 15.85
CA GLY A 23 -14.22 60.56 17.17
C GLY A 23 -14.56 59.42 18.14
N PRO A 24 -14.04 59.48 19.38
CA PRO A 24 -14.27 58.47 20.42
C PRO A 24 -15.69 58.52 20.98
N SER A 25 -16.26 57.35 21.27
CA SER A 25 -17.63 57.25 21.78
C SER A 25 -17.83 56.11 22.79
N HIS A 26 -18.50 56.41 23.91
CA HIS A 26 -18.77 55.41 24.95
C HIS A 26 -20.04 54.60 24.64
N MET A 27 -21.20 55.26 24.53
CA MET A 27 -22.49 54.57 24.41
C MET A 27 -23.31 55.10 23.23
N ILE A 28 -23.54 54.23 22.24
CA ILE A 28 -24.33 54.52 21.03
C ILE A 28 -25.50 53.55 20.94
N ARG A 29 -26.73 54.07 20.99
CA ARG A 29 -27.94 53.25 20.78
C ARG A 29 -28.16 52.98 19.29
N THR A 30 -28.15 54.00 18.44
CA THR A 30 -28.46 53.93 17.00
C THR A 30 -27.58 54.91 16.24
N CYS A 31 -26.80 54.43 15.27
CA CYS A 31 -26.06 55.30 14.34
C CYS A 31 -25.95 54.72 12.92
N THR A 32 -25.80 55.54 11.88
CA THR A 32 -25.50 54.99 10.54
C THR A 32 -24.01 54.73 10.39
N ARG A 33 -23.12 55.72 10.59
CA ARG A 33 -21.67 55.59 10.37
C ARG A 33 -20.83 56.15 11.53
N ILE A 34 -20.06 55.26 12.16
CA ILE A 34 -19.00 55.60 13.12
C ILE A 34 -17.64 55.57 12.41
N LEU A 35 -16.81 56.57 12.68
CA LEU A 35 -15.39 56.61 12.29
C LEU A 35 -14.56 57.00 13.52
N GLY A 36 -13.96 56.01 14.18
CA GLY A 36 -13.28 56.16 15.47
C GLY A 36 -13.59 55.02 16.46
N PRO A 37 -13.00 55.05 17.67
CA PRO A 37 -13.25 54.06 18.71
C PRO A 37 -14.68 54.13 19.26
N GLY A 38 -15.33 52.98 19.38
CA GLY A 38 -16.66 52.86 19.99
C GLY A 38 -16.74 51.74 21.03
N TYR A 39 -17.06 52.09 22.28
CA TYR A 39 -17.06 51.13 23.38
C TYR A 39 -18.32 50.23 23.38
N MET A 40 -19.52 50.81 23.42
CA MET A 40 -20.80 50.08 23.48
C MET A 40 -21.77 50.55 22.38
N ILE A 41 -21.98 49.69 21.37
CA ILE A 41 -22.76 49.98 20.17
C ILE A 41 -23.93 48.99 20.06
N ARG A 42 -25.18 49.47 20.19
CA ARG A 42 -26.37 48.61 20.10
C ARG A 42 -26.77 48.33 18.64
N THR A 43 -26.87 49.35 17.80
CA THR A 43 -27.20 49.22 16.36
C THR A 43 -26.38 50.22 15.55
N CYS A 44 -25.62 49.74 14.57
CA CYS A 44 -24.96 50.57 13.55
C CYS A 44 -25.06 49.97 12.14
N THR A 45 -24.93 50.79 11.10
CA THR A 45 -24.69 50.24 9.75
C THR A 45 -23.18 50.04 9.54
N HIS A 46 -22.39 51.11 9.62
CA HIS A 46 -20.95 51.10 9.33
C HIS A 46 -20.13 51.51 10.56
N ILE A 47 -19.09 50.72 10.86
CA ILE A 47 -18.00 51.08 11.78
C ILE A 47 -16.68 51.04 11.01
N LEU A 48 -15.93 52.13 11.03
CA LEU A 48 -14.51 52.18 10.72
C LEU A 48 -13.74 52.48 12.02
N GLY A 49 -12.89 51.55 12.45
CA GLY A 49 -12.12 51.67 13.70
C GLY A 49 -12.42 50.58 14.74
N PRO A 50 -11.78 50.66 15.93
CA PRO A 50 -11.92 49.68 17.00
C PRO A 50 -13.32 49.71 17.66
N GLY A 51 -13.94 48.53 17.77
CA GLY A 51 -15.24 48.36 18.45
C GLY A 51 -15.21 47.33 19.57
N TYR A 52 -15.48 47.73 20.81
CA TYR A 52 -15.39 46.81 21.95
C TYR A 52 -16.62 45.89 22.05
N MET A 53 -17.83 46.44 22.19
CA MET A 53 -19.07 45.67 22.36
C MET A 53 -20.14 46.08 21.35
N ILE A 54 -20.40 45.22 20.36
CA ILE A 54 -21.30 45.47 19.23
C ILE A 54 -22.46 44.46 19.24
N ARG A 55 -23.70 44.94 19.40
CA ARG A 55 -24.88 44.06 19.38
C ARG A 55 -25.35 43.75 17.95
N THR A 56 -25.47 44.75 17.07
CA THR A 56 -25.86 44.58 15.66
C THR A 56 -25.09 45.54 14.74
N CYS A 57 -24.49 45.03 13.66
CA CYS A 57 -23.87 45.84 12.60
C CYS A 57 -24.13 45.31 11.19
N THR A 58 -24.14 46.17 10.17
CA THR A 58 -24.08 45.68 8.79
C THR A 58 -22.64 45.43 8.35
N ARG A 59 -21.72 46.39 8.55
CA ARG A 59 -20.30 46.27 8.17
C ARG A 59 -19.36 46.87 9.22
N ILE A 60 -18.35 46.11 9.61
CA ILE A 60 -17.23 46.51 10.49
C ILE A 60 -15.94 46.45 9.67
N LEU A 61 -15.11 47.48 9.78
CA LEU A 61 -13.77 47.56 9.22
C LEU A 61 -12.80 48.04 10.30
N GLY A 62 -12.04 47.11 10.88
CA GLY A 62 -11.18 47.36 12.03
C GLY A 62 -11.22 46.23 13.08
N PRO A 63 -10.42 46.35 14.15
CA PRO A 63 -10.42 45.39 15.25
C PRO A 63 -11.72 45.39 16.03
N SER A 64 -12.15 44.22 16.50
CA SER A 64 -13.40 44.07 17.27
C SER A 64 -13.31 43.02 18.37
N TYR A 65 -13.79 43.35 19.57
CA TYR A 65 -13.71 42.43 20.71
C TYR A 65 -14.94 41.50 20.76
N MET A 66 -16.15 42.05 20.91
CA MET A 66 -17.38 41.26 21.10
C MET A 66 -18.49 41.67 20.12
N ILE A 67 -18.92 40.74 19.26
CA ILE A 67 -19.96 40.94 18.25
C ILE A 67 -21.09 39.91 18.42
N ARG A 68 -22.31 40.37 18.69
CA ARG A 68 -23.49 39.48 18.76
C ARG A 68 -24.04 39.14 17.37
N THR A 69 -24.17 40.13 16.49
CA THR A 69 -24.60 39.96 15.08
C THR A 69 -23.86 40.96 14.19
N CYS A 70 -23.34 40.51 13.04
CA CYS A 70 -22.83 41.40 11.98
C CYS A 70 -23.01 40.77 10.59
N THR A 71 -23.30 41.53 9.53
CA THR A 71 -23.27 40.92 8.18
C THR A 71 -21.84 40.72 7.68
N ARG A 72 -20.95 41.72 7.82
CA ARG A 72 -19.59 41.69 7.23
C ARG A 72 -18.54 42.28 8.17
N ILE A 73 -17.48 41.53 8.43
CA ILE A 73 -16.32 41.96 9.23
C ILE A 73 -15.07 41.91 8.36
N LEU A 74 -14.31 43.00 8.31
CA LEU A 74 -12.98 43.07 7.75
C LEU A 74 -12.01 43.49 8.86
N GLY A 75 -11.07 42.62 9.22
CA GLY A 75 -10.12 42.84 10.32
C GLY A 75 -10.21 41.79 11.46
N PRO A 76 -9.36 41.94 12.49
CA PRO A 76 -9.30 41.01 13.61
C PRO A 76 -10.57 41.02 14.47
N SER A 77 -10.97 39.84 14.96
CA SER A 77 -12.17 39.67 15.78
C SER A 77 -11.96 38.64 16.90
N TYR A 78 -12.28 38.99 18.15
CA TYR A 78 -12.12 38.06 19.27
C TYR A 78 -13.33 37.11 19.41
N MET A 79 -14.55 37.65 19.62
CA MET A 79 -15.74 36.85 19.91
C MET A 79 -16.93 37.22 19.01
N ILE A 80 -17.40 36.26 18.21
CA ILE A 80 -18.53 36.42 17.26
C ILE A 80 -19.62 35.38 17.54
N ARG A 81 -20.82 35.81 17.91
CA ARG A 81 -21.98 34.91 18.06
C ARG A 81 -22.62 34.56 16.71
N THR A 82 -22.81 35.53 15.83
CA THR A 82 -23.33 35.33 14.46
C THR A 82 -22.66 36.30 13.49
N CYS A 83 -22.24 35.80 12.32
CA CYS A 83 -21.84 36.66 11.21
C CYS A 83 -22.19 36.03 9.84
N THR A 84 -22.40 36.83 8.79
CA THR A 84 -22.47 36.23 7.43
C THR A 84 -21.07 36.04 6.84
N ARG A 85 -20.20 37.05 6.90
CA ARG A 85 -18.88 37.02 6.25
C ARG A 85 -17.78 37.65 7.09
N ILE A 86 -16.71 36.90 7.34
CA ILE A 86 -15.51 37.35 8.07
C ILE A 86 -14.33 37.31 7.10
N LEU A 87 -13.55 38.38 7.07
CA LEU A 87 -12.32 38.53 6.29
C LEU A 87 -11.21 39.01 7.24
N GLY A 88 -10.37 38.10 7.72
CA GLY A 88 -9.33 38.37 8.72
C GLY A 88 -9.28 37.34 9.85
N PRO A 89 -8.34 37.49 10.79
CA PRO A 89 -8.17 36.59 11.93
C PRO A 89 -9.38 36.61 12.88
N SER A 90 -9.72 35.44 13.40
CA SER A 90 -10.86 35.25 14.31
C SER A 90 -10.58 34.24 15.42
N TYR A 91 -10.83 34.60 16.68
CA TYR A 91 -10.58 33.69 17.80
C TYR A 91 -11.76 32.73 18.03
N MET A 92 -12.97 33.24 18.31
CA MET A 92 -14.12 32.43 18.69
C MET A 92 -15.39 32.77 17.88
N ILE A 93 -15.89 31.80 17.12
CA ILE A 93 -17.07 31.93 16.25
C ILE A 93 -18.12 30.86 16.59
N ARG A 94 -19.31 31.28 17.03
CA ARG A 94 -20.43 30.35 17.26
C ARG A 94 -21.16 29.98 15.96
N THR A 95 -21.42 30.95 15.08
CA THR A 95 -22.01 30.73 13.75
C THR A 95 -21.43 31.71 12.73
N CYS A 96 -21.06 31.22 11.55
CA CYS A 96 -20.73 32.06 10.40
C CYS A 96 -21.17 31.41 9.07
N THR A 97 -21.47 32.16 8.00
CA THR A 97 -21.59 31.53 6.67
C THR A 97 -20.22 31.35 6.02
N ARG A 98 -19.39 32.39 5.94
CA ARG A 98 -18.11 32.36 5.21
C ARG A 98 -16.98 33.04 5.97
N ILE A 99 -15.89 32.32 6.18
CA ILE A 99 -14.65 32.81 6.81
C ILE A 99 -13.54 32.76 5.77
N LEU A 100 -12.81 33.88 5.63
CA LEU A 100 -11.55 33.97 4.90
C LEU A 100 -10.46 34.42 5.89
N GLY A 101 -9.47 33.57 6.14
CA GLY A 101 -8.38 33.84 7.07
C GLY A 101 -8.31 32.85 8.26
N PRO A 102 -7.33 33.03 9.16
CA PRO A 102 -7.11 32.15 10.30
C PRO A 102 -8.27 32.18 11.30
N SER A 103 -8.59 31.01 11.84
CA SER A 103 -9.66 30.81 12.82
C SER A 103 -9.26 29.81 13.92
N TYR A 104 -9.43 30.19 15.19
CA TYR A 104 -9.07 29.30 16.30
C TYR A 104 -10.22 28.33 16.65
N MET A 105 -11.41 28.84 16.98
CA MET A 105 -12.54 28.02 17.46
C MET A 105 -13.84 28.33 16.70
N ILE A 106 -14.36 27.34 15.97
CA ILE A 106 -15.61 27.43 15.18
C ILE A 106 -16.61 26.36 15.61
N ARG A 107 -17.78 26.77 16.11
CA ARG A 107 -18.87 25.82 16.42
C ARG A 107 -19.67 25.41 15.17
N THR A 108 -19.97 26.36 14.28
CA THR A 108 -20.65 26.11 12.99
C THR A 108 -20.16 27.10 11.93
N CYS A 109 -19.84 26.60 10.73
CA CYS A 109 -19.60 27.45 9.57
C CYS A 109 -20.01 26.77 8.25
N THR A 110 -20.48 27.49 7.22
CA THR A 110 -20.70 26.84 5.91
C THR A 110 -19.39 26.69 5.13
N HIS A 111 -18.58 27.75 5.06
CA HIS A 111 -17.36 27.80 4.25
C HIS A 111 -16.19 28.42 5.01
N ILE A 112 -15.07 27.70 5.08
CA ILE A 112 -13.80 28.17 5.65
C ILE A 112 -12.73 28.13 4.56
N LEU A 113 -12.12 29.28 4.26
CA LEU A 113 -10.90 29.40 3.46
C LEU A 113 -9.76 29.88 4.38
N GLY A 114 -8.71 29.07 4.51
CA GLY A 114 -7.58 29.33 5.40
C GLY A 114 -7.51 28.40 6.62
N PRO A 115 -6.52 28.61 7.50
CA PRO A 115 -6.27 27.75 8.66
C PRO A 115 -7.42 27.74 9.69
N GLY A 116 -7.77 26.55 10.18
CA GLY A 116 -8.75 26.36 11.24
C GLY A 116 -8.28 25.37 12.32
N TYR A 117 -8.13 25.82 13.56
CA TYR A 117 -7.63 24.96 14.64
C TYR A 117 -8.71 23.98 15.14
N MET A 118 -9.85 24.46 15.63
CA MET A 118 -10.91 23.62 16.21
C MET A 118 -12.28 23.89 15.58
N ILE A 119 -12.77 22.96 14.76
CA ILE A 119 -14.00 23.08 13.98
C ILE A 119 -15.00 21.97 14.38
N ARG A 120 -16.10 22.33 15.05
CA ARG A 120 -17.12 21.37 15.48
C ARG A 120 -18.01 20.92 14.32
N THR A 121 -18.44 21.84 13.45
CA THR A 121 -19.24 21.53 12.26
C THR A 121 -18.89 22.46 11.10
N CYS A 122 -18.72 21.91 9.90
CA CYS A 122 -18.57 22.70 8.68
C CYS A 122 -19.16 21.99 7.45
N THR A 123 -19.54 22.71 6.38
CA THR A 123 -19.82 22.05 5.08
C THR A 123 -18.55 21.93 4.25
N ARG A 124 -17.74 23.00 4.11
CA ARG A 124 -16.54 22.99 3.26
C ARG A 124 -15.37 23.75 3.90
N ILE A 125 -14.24 23.06 4.00
CA ILE A 125 -12.95 23.61 4.45
C ILE A 125 -11.99 23.55 3.25
N LEU A 126 -11.29 24.65 2.99
CA LEU A 126 -10.19 24.75 2.03
C LEU A 126 -8.99 25.40 2.72
N GLY A 127 -7.98 24.58 3.06
CA GLY A 127 -6.83 24.99 3.86
C GLY A 127 -6.48 23.99 4.97
N PRO A 128 -5.39 24.25 5.71
CA PRO A 128 -4.94 23.40 6.82
C PRO A 128 -5.94 23.39 7.99
N SER A 129 -6.08 22.22 8.63
CA SER A 129 -7.00 22.05 9.76
C SER A 129 -6.46 21.09 10.83
N TYR A 130 -6.59 21.46 12.11
CA TYR A 130 -6.09 20.61 13.19
C TYR A 130 -7.15 19.61 13.68
N MET A 131 -8.30 20.08 14.17
CA MET A 131 -9.33 19.25 14.80
C MET A 131 -10.72 19.49 14.21
N ILE A 132 -11.31 18.47 13.59
CA ILE A 132 -12.62 18.51 12.94
C ILE A 132 -13.54 17.43 13.52
N ARG A 133 -14.67 17.82 14.13
CA ARG A 133 -15.67 16.87 14.63
C ARG A 133 -16.61 16.39 13.50
N THR A 134 -17.09 17.30 12.66
CA THR A 134 -17.90 16.98 11.48
C THR A 134 -17.58 17.92 10.32
N CYS A 135 -17.42 17.40 9.11
CA CYS A 135 -17.35 18.18 7.88
C CYS A 135 -18.00 17.44 6.71
N THR A 136 -18.52 18.13 5.68
CA THR A 136 -18.88 17.42 4.43
C THR A 136 -17.68 17.27 3.50
N ARG A 137 -16.88 18.32 3.30
CA ARG A 137 -15.77 18.33 2.33
C ARG A 137 -14.55 19.09 2.86
N ILE A 138 -13.38 18.46 2.79
CA ILE A 138 -12.09 19.06 3.17
C ILE A 138 -11.17 19.01 1.94
N LEU A 139 -10.62 20.15 1.56
CA LEU A 139 -9.47 20.27 0.65
C LEU A 139 -8.28 20.80 1.45
N GLY A 140 -7.18 20.05 1.46
CA GLY A 140 -5.95 20.41 2.18
C GLY A 140 -5.63 19.50 3.39
N PRO A 141 -4.51 19.79 4.10
CA PRO A 141 -4.02 18.98 5.20
C PRO A 141 -4.96 18.98 6.41
N SER A 142 -5.08 17.82 7.06
CA SER A 142 -5.94 17.62 8.23
C SER A 142 -5.31 16.69 9.27
N TYR A 143 -5.23 17.12 10.54
CA TYR A 143 -4.65 16.29 11.59
C TYR A 143 -5.66 15.27 12.15
N MET A 144 -6.79 15.72 12.71
CA MET A 144 -7.75 14.86 13.41
C MET A 144 -9.19 15.09 12.92
N ILE A 145 -9.81 14.03 12.36
CA ILE A 145 -11.18 14.04 11.82
C ILE A 145 -12.03 12.94 12.48
N ARG A 146 -13.11 13.32 13.16
CA ARG A 146 -14.08 12.35 13.72
C ARG A 146 -15.06 11.85 12.65
N THR A 147 -15.60 12.74 11.82
CA THR A 147 -16.50 12.40 10.71
C THR A 147 -16.26 13.34 9.52
N CYS A 148 -16.17 12.78 8.31
CA CYS A 148 -16.20 13.56 7.05
C CYS A 148 -16.94 12.79 5.94
N THR A 149 -17.49 13.47 4.92
CA THR A 149 -17.91 12.74 3.70
C THR A 149 -16.76 12.59 2.71
N ARG A 150 -15.99 13.66 2.46
CA ARG A 150 -14.93 13.67 1.43
C ARG A 150 -13.71 14.46 1.87
N ILE A 151 -12.53 13.83 1.79
CA ILE A 151 -11.23 14.43 2.07
C ILE A 151 -10.40 14.37 0.78
N LEU A 152 -9.76 15.49 0.44
CA LEU A 152 -8.82 15.59 -0.68
C LEU A 152 -7.56 16.31 -0.18
N GLY A 153 -6.50 15.55 0.05
CA GLY A 153 -5.26 16.00 0.72
C GLY A 153 -4.80 15.07 1.85
N PRO A 154 -3.62 15.35 2.44
CA PRO A 154 -3.04 14.55 3.51
C PRO A 154 -3.90 14.55 4.79
N SER A 155 -3.93 13.39 5.45
CA SER A 155 -4.70 13.20 6.68
C SER A 155 -3.99 12.31 7.69
N TYR A 156 -3.90 12.73 8.96
CA TYR A 156 -3.24 11.92 10.00
C TYR A 156 -4.20 10.90 10.63
N MET A 157 -5.30 11.35 11.26
CA MET A 157 -6.21 10.49 12.03
C MET A 157 -7.68 10.67 11.64
N ILE A 158 -8.31 9.60 11.13
CA ILE A 158 -9.71 9.58 10.67
C ILE A 158 -10.50 8.46 11.36
N ARG A 159 -11.54 8.83 12.13
CA ARG A 159 -12.45 7.84 12.73
C ARG A 159 -13.49 7.31 11.73
N THR A 160 -14.09 8.20 10.92
CA THR A 160 -15.04 7.84 9.85
C THR A 160 -14.88 8.79 8.66
N CYS A 161 -14.82 8.25 7.44
CA CYS A 161 -14.97 9.03 6.21
C CYS A 161 -15.69 8.19 5.13
N THR A 162 -16.40 8.81 4.17
CA THR A 162 -16.84 8.04 2.99
C THR A 162 -15.69 7.90 1.99
N ARG A 163 -15.05 8.99 1.57
CA ARG A 163 -14.06 9.00 0.48
C ARG A 163 -12.82 9.83 0.82
N ILE A 164 -11.65 9.24 0.67
CA ILE A 164 -10.34 9.90 0.80
C ILE A 164 -9.63 9.86 -0.55
N LEU A 165 -9.09 11.00 -0.99
CA LEU A 165 -8.09 11.10 -2.04
C LEU A 165 -6.83 11.71 -1.43
N GLY A 166 -5.71 10.99 -1.47
CA GLY A 166 -4.42 11.40 -0.90
C GLY A 166 -3.94 10.53 0.27
N PRO A 167 -2.74 10.84 0.82
CA PRO A 167 -2.12 10.08 1.91
C PRO A 167 -2.93 10.09 3.20
N SER A 168 -2.94 8.95 3.88
CA SER A 168 -3.63 8.75 5.16
C SER A 168 -2.83 7.88 6.12
N TYR A 169 -2.63 8.34 7.36
CA TYR A 169 -1.86 7.57 8.36
C TYR A 169 -2.74 6.55 9.11
N MET A 170 -3.83 6.97 9.75
CA MET A 170 -4.66 6.12 10.60
C MET A 170 -6.16 6.27 10.31
N ILE A 171 -6.79 5.18 9.85
CA ILE A 171 -8.21 5.11 9.48
C ILE A 171 -8.93 4.00 10.27
N ARG A 172 -9.95 4.36 11.04
CA ARG A 172 -10.81 3.37 11.71
C ARG A 172 -11.90 2.80 10.78
N THR A 173 -12.55 3.65 9.98
CA THR A 173 -13.57 3.25 9.00
C THR A 173 -13.53 4.15 7.75
N CYS A 174 -13.61 3.55 6.56
CA CYS A 174 -13.77 4.26 5.29
C CYS A 174 -14.62 3.45 4.28
N THR A 175 -15.28 4.11 3.32
CA THR A 175 -15.83 3.38 2.16
C THR A 175 -14.80 3.27 1.04
N HIS A 176 -14.14 4.36 0.69
CA HIS A 176 -13.18 4.43 -0.42
C HIS A 176 -11.92 5.20 -0.03
N ILE A 177 -10.75 4.62 -0.29
CA ILE A 177 -9.43 5.24 -0.15
C ILE A 177 -8.74 5.20 -1.51
N LEU A 178 -8.18 6.33 -1.94
CA LEU A 178 -7.48 6.50 -3.21
C LEU A 178 -6.15 7.21 -2.95
N GLY A 179 -5.06 6.45 -2.89
CA GLY A 179 -3.75 6.90 -2.43
C GLY A 179 -3.22 6.08 -1.23
N PRO A 180 -2.01 6.41 -0.73
CA PRO A 180 -1.36 5.66 0.34
C PRO A 180 -2.14 5.63 1.67
N GLY A 181 -2.19 4.47 2.31
CA GLY A 181 -2.81 4.27 3.63
C GLY A 181 -1.97 3.41 4.56
N TYR A 182 -1.49 3.96 5.68
CA TYR A 182 -0.61 3.22 6.59
C TYR A 182 -1.37 2.21 7.46
N MET A 183 -2.35 2.65 8.27
CA MET A 183 -3.09 1.79 9.21
C MET A 183 -4.61 1.90 9.01
N ILE A 184 -5.23 0.85 8.47
CA ILE A 184 -6.66 0.81 8.08
C ILE A 184 -7.38 -0.34 8.80
N ARG A 185 -8.28 -0.01 9.73
CA ARG A 185 -9.06 -1.03 10.48
C ARG A 185 -10.21 -1.62 9.66
N THR A 186 -10.96 -0.79 8.93
CA THR A 186 -12.04 -1.23 8.04
C THR A 186 -12.12 -0.35 6.80
N CYS A 187 -12.25 -0.96 5.62
CA CYS A 187 -12.52 -0.26 4.37
C CYS A 187 -13.43 -1.09 3.44
N THR A 188 -14.14 -0.48 2.50
CA THR A 188 -14.73 -1.27 1.39
C THR A 188 -13.74 -1.40 0.22
N ARG A 189 -13.09 -0.32 -0.21
CA ARG A 189 -12.21 -0.32 -1.39
C ARG A 189 -11.00 0.58 -1.22
N ILE A 190 -9.82 0.02 -1.48
CA ILE A 190 -8.53 0.72 -1.46
C ILE A 190 -7.94 0.67 -2.88
N LEU A 191 -7.55 1.83 -3.40
CA LEU A 191 -6.73 1.98 -4.60
C LEU A 191 -5.38 2.61 -4.20
N GLY A 192 -4.28 1.89 -4.40
CA GLY A 192 -2.93 2.36 -4.07
C GLY A 192 -2.23 1.57 -2.95
N PRO A 193 -1.00 1.99 -2.56
CA PRO A 193 -0.18 1.31 -1.57
C PRO A 193 -0.80 1.31 -0.17
N SER A 194 -0.62 0.20 0.55
CA SER A 194 -1.13 0.05 1.92
C SER A 194 -0.22 -0.77 2.82
N TYR A 195 -0.02 -0.35 4.07
CA TYR A 195 0.87 -1.06 5.00
C TYR A 195 0.10 -2.11 5.83
N MET A 196 -0.88 -1.69 6.64
CA MET A 196 -1.59 -2.57 7.58
C MET A 196 -3.12 -2.46 7.44
N ILE A 197 -3.77 -3.55 7.06
CA ILE A 197 -5.22 -3.65 6.85
C ILE A 197 -5.82 -4.77 7.71
N ARG A 198 -6.74 -4.43 8.61
CA ARG A 198 -7.46 -5.45 9.41
C ARG A 198 -8.63 -6.07 8.64
N THR A 199 -9.41 -5.26 7.93
CA THR A 199 -10.52 -5.72 7.08
C THR A 199 -10.66 -4.82 5.84
N CYS A 200 -10.82 -5.41 4.65
CA CYS A 200 -11.19 -4.68 3.44
C CYS A 200 -12.00 -5.57 2.48
N THR A 201 -12.98 -5.05 1.73
CA THR A 201 -13.61 -5.89 0.68
C THR A 201 -12.70 -6.04 -0.53
N ARG A 202 -12.09 -4.95 -1.01
CA ARG A 202 -11.32 -4.92 -2.27
C ARG A 202 -10.08 -4.04 -2.18
N ILE A 203 -8.92 -4.60 -2.51
CA ILE A 203 -7.63 -3.91 -2.57
C ILE A 203 -7.11 -3.99 -4.00
N LEU A 204 -6.69 -2.86 -4.56
CA LEU A 204 -6.02 -2.75 -5.86
C LEU A 204 -4.75 -1.91 -5.69
N GLY A 205 -3.60 -2.58 -5.72
CA GLY A 205 -2.29 -2.00 -5.41
C GLY A 205 -1.48 -2.81 -4.39
N PRO A 206 -0.22 -2.42 -4.12
CA PRO A 206 0.67 -3.11 -3.18
C PRO A 206 0.14 -3.09 -1.73
N SER A 207 0.35 -4.20 -1.02
CA SER A 207 -0.09 -4.36 0.37
C SER A 207 0.91 -5.15 1.22
N TYR A 208 1.26 -4.65 2.41
CA TYR A 208 2.21 -5.35 3.27
C TYR A 208 1.52 -6.41 4.17
N MET A 209 0.54 -6.02 4.99
CA MET A 209 -0.09 -6.89 5.99
C MET A 209 -1.63 -6.79 5.94
N ILE A 210 -2.29 -7.92 5.66
CA ILE A 210 -3.76 -8.04 5.54
C ILE A 210 -4.27 -9.15 6.47
N ARG A 211 -5.13 -8.82 7.44
CA ARG A 211 -5.78 -9.84 8.28
C ARG A 211 -6.98 -10.50 7.60
N THR A 212 -7.83 -9.73 6.93
CA THR A 212 -8.99 -10.24 6.16
C THR A 212 -9.22 -9.40 4.90
N CYS A 213 -9.47 -10.06 3.76
CA CYS A 213 -9.97 -9.41 2.56
C CYS A 213 -10.93 -10.31 1.75
N THR A 214 -11.72 -9.75 0.82
CA THR A 214 -12.41 -10.58 -0.19
C THR A 214 -11.60 -10.66 -1.48
N ARG A 215 -11.06 -9.55 -1.99
CA ARG A 215 -10.35 -9.52 -3.27
C ARG A 215 -9.13 -8.61 -3.24
N ILE A 216 -7.96 -9.16 -3.59
CA ILE A 216 -6.69 -8.45 -3.72
C ILE A 216 -6.25 -8.53 -5.18
N LEU A 217 -5.88 -7.39 -5.76
CA LEU A 217 -5.32 -7.28 -7.10
C LEU A 217 -4.00 -6.49 -7.02
N GLY A 218 -2.87 -7.17 -7.21
CA GLY A 218 -1.53 -6.63 -7.04
C GLY A 218 -0.70 -7.34 -5.96
N PRO A 219 0.57 -6.92 -5.76
CA PRO A 219 1.50 -7.53 -4.82
C PRO A 219 1.05 -7.51 -3.36
N SER A 220 1.33 -8.60 -2.65
CA SER A 220 0.98 -8.76 -1.23
C SER A 220 2.05 -9.52 -0.44
N HIS A 221 2.48 -8.99 0.72
CA HIS A 221 3.49 -9.68 1.53
C HIS A 221 2.89 -10.70 2.51
N MET A 222 1.89 -10.31 3.32
CA MET A 222 1.33 -11.16 4.38
C MET A 222 -0.20 -11.11 4.41
N ILE A 223 -0.85 -12.27 4.25
CA ILE A 223 -2.31 -12.42 4.22
C ILE A 223 -2.76 -13.54 5.16
N ARG A 224 -3.58 -13.22 6.17
CA ARG A 224 -4.17 -14.25 7.04
C ARG A 224 -5.40 -14.92 6.41
N THR A 225 -6.32 -14.16 5.83
CA THR A 225 -7.50 -14.66 5.11
C THR A 225 -7.78 -13.80 3.89
N CYS A 226 -8.01 -14.43 2.72
CA CYS A 226 -8.59 -13.77 1.56
C CYS A 226 -9.52 -14.73 0.79
N THR A 227 -10.52 -14.24 0.05
CA THR A 227 -11.23 -15.14 -0.89
C THR A 227 -10.46 -15.26 -2.21
N ARG A 228 -10.05 -14.15 -2.84
CA ARG A 228 -9.38 -14.15 -4.15
C ARG A 228 -8.16 -13.22 -4.20
N ILE A 229 -7.01 -13.76 -4.61
CA ILE A 229 -5.79 -13.00 -4.92
C ILE A 229 -5.52 -13.12 -6.41
N LEU A 230 -5.17 -12.00 -7.04
CA LEU A 230 -4.63 -11.93 -8.40
C LEU A 230 -3.37 -11.06 -8.36
N GLY A 231 -2.19 -11.67 -8.51
CA GLY A 231 -0.88 -11.04 -8.37
C GLY A 231 0.06 -11.79 -7.41
N PRO A 232 1.34 -11.36 -7.33
CA PRO A 232 2.36 -11.98 -6.47
C PRO A 232 2.01 -11.95 -4.98
N SER A 233 2.32 -13.03 -4.27
CA SER A 233 2.05 -13.17 -2.83
C SER A 233 3.17 -13.91 -2.08
N HIS A 234 3.63 -13.36 -0.94
CA HIS A 234 4.73 -13.99 -0.18
C HIS A 234 4.22 -14.99 0.88
N MET A 235 3.33 -14.59 1.79
CA MET A 235 2.79 -15.47 2.83
C MET A 235 1.27 -15.43 2.93
N ILE A 236 0.63 -16.61 2.85
CA ILE A 236 -0.82 -16.82 2.91
C ILE A 236 -1.16 -17.91 3.93
N ILE A 237 -2.03 -17.60 4.90
CA ILE A 237 -2.51 -18.59 5.87
C ILE A 237 -3.76 -19.32 5.32
N THR A 238 -4.75 -18.59 4.80
CA THR A 238 -5.95 -19.15 4.16
C THR A 238 -6.36 -18.35 2.92
N CYS A 239 -6.67 -19.07 1.83
CA CYS A 239 -7.27 -18.49 0.62
C CYS A 239 -8.30 -19.43 -0.03
N THR A 240 -9.26 -18.89 -0.80
CA THR A 240 -10.04 -19.75 -1.71
C THR A 240 -9.36 -19.86 -3.07
N HIS A 241 -8.96 -18.74 -3.69
CA HIS A 241 -8.39 -18.71 -5.03
C HIS A 241 -7.16 -17.79 -5.10
N ILE A 242 -6.08 -18.29 -5.68
CA ILE A 242 -4.84 -17.55 -5.94
C ILE A 242 -4.54 -17.66 -7.43
N GLN A 243 -4.19 -16.54 -8.06
CA GLN A 243 -3.74 -16.48 -9.45
C GLN A 243 -2.49 -15.59 -9.53
N GLY A 244 -1.36 -16.18 -9.95
CA GLY A 244 -0.03 -15.57 -9.90
C GLY A 244 0.93 -16.29 -8.93
N PRO A 245 2.21 -15.86 -8.89
CA PRO A 245 3.24 -16.50 -8.08
C PRO A 245 2.96 -16.42 -6.57
N SER A 246 3.30 -17.49 -5.85
CA SER A 246 3.09 -17.59 -4.41
C SER A 246 4.24 -18.31 -3.67
N HIS A 247 4.79 -17.73 -2.61
CA HIS A 247 5.92 -18.35 -1.89
C HIS A 247 5.45 -19.34 -0.80
N MET A 248 4.67 -18.91 0.20
CA MET A 248 4.17 -19.79 1.27
C MET A 248 2.65 -19.77 1.42
N ILE A 249 2.03 -20.96 1.41
CA ILE A 249 0.58 -21.16 1.56
C ILE A 249 0.32 -22.26 2.60
N ARG A 250 -0.39 -21.94 3.69
CA ARG A 250 -0.84 -22.96 4.66
C ARG A 250 -2.09 -23.71 4.18
N THR A 251 -3.09 -22.99 3.66
CA THR A 251 -4.34 -23.58 3.11
C THR A 251 -4.81 -22.77 1.90
N CYS A 252 -5.19 -23.46 0.80
CA CYS A 252 -5.89 -22.85 -0.32
C CYS A 252 -6.89 -23.83 -0.97
N THR A 253 -7.94 -23.37 -1.68
CA THR A 253 -8.72 -24.30 -2.53
C THR A 253 -8.14 -24.40 -3.93
N ARG A 254 -7.80 -23.28 -4.59
CA ARG A 254 -7.30 -23.27 -5.97
C ARG A 254 -6.13 -22.32 -6.17
N ILE A 255 -5.07 -22.80 -6.81
CA ILE A 255 -3.87 -22.04 -7.17
C ILE A 255 -3.67 -22.14 -8.68
N LEU A 256 -3.45 -21.00 -9.34
CA LEU A 256 -3.15 -20.88 -10.76
C LEU A 256 -1.85 -20.07 -10.93
N GLY A 257 -0.74 -20.75 -11.20
CA GLY A 257 0.60 -20.16 -11.29
C GLY A 257 1.63 -20.85 -10.39
N PRO A 258 2.91 -20.40 -10.45
CA PRO A 258 4.01 -21.01 -9.71
C PRO A 258 3.86 -20.89 -8.19
N SER A 259 4.28 -21.94 -7.47
CA SER A 259 4.17 -22.01 -6.01
C SER A 259 5.34 -22.75 -5.34
N HIS A 260 5.85 -22.23 -4.20
CA HIS A 260 7.06 -22.80 -3.57
C HIS A 260 6.78 -23.71 -2.35
N MET A 261 5.93 -23.31 -1.40
CA MET A 261 5.63 -24.12 -0.21
C MET A 261 4.13 -24.15 0.08
N ILE A 262 3.50 -25.34 -0.04
CA ILE A 262 2.07 -25.55 0.20
C ILE A 262 1.86 -26.66 1.24
N ARG A 263 1.20 -26.33 2.35
CA ARG A 263 0.82 -27.35 3.36
C ARG A 263 -0.45 -28.12 2.97
N THR A 264 -1.47 -27.43 2.45
CA THR A 264 -2.73 -28.02 1.98
C THR A 264 -3.29 -27.22 0.80
N CYS A 265 -3.65 -27.88 -0.31
CA CYS A 265 -4.48 -27.27 -1.36
C CYS A 265 -5.37 -28.28 -2.10
N THR A 266 -6.57 -27.92 -2.55
CA THR A 266 -7.38 -28.87 -3.35
C THR A 266 -6.91 -28.99 -4.80
N ARG A 267 -6.63 -27.86 -5.48
CA ARG A 267 -6.26 -27.88 -6.91
C ARG A 267 -5.14 -26.88 -7.22
N ILE A 268 -4.07 -27.37 -7.83
CA ILE A 268 -2.95 -26.57 -8.34
C ILE A 268 -2.91 -26.72 -9.87
N LEU A 269 -2.78 -25.59 -10.56
CA LEU A 269 -2.47 -25.52 -11.99
C LEU A 269 -1.24 -24.63 -12.19
N GLY A 270 -0.13 -25.25 -12.59
CA GLY A 270 1.19 -24.60 -12.68
C GLY A 270 2.26 -25.34 -11.89
N PRO A 271 3.54 -24.94 -12.02
CA PRO A 271 4.65 -25.60 -11.35
C PRO A 271 4.62 -25.37 -9.84
N SER A 272 5.01 -26.40 -9.10
CA SER A 272 4.98 -26.42 -7.65
C SER A 272 6.23 -27.09 -7.08
N TYR A 273 6.80 -26.49 -6.04
CA TYR A 273 7.87 -27.11 -5.26
C TYR A 273 7.24 -27.89 -4.09
N MET A 274 7.64 -27.66 -2.83
CA MET A 274 7.23 -28.50 -1.71
C MET A 274 5.72 -28.50 -1.42
N ILE A 275 5.10 -29.68 -1.55
CA ILE A 275 3.68 -29.92 -1.21
C ILE A 275 3.55 -31.00 -0.14
N ARG A 276 2.92 -30.67 1.00
CA ARG A 276 2.61 -31.67 2.04
C ARG A 276 1.34 -32.47 1.71
N THR A 277 0.28 -31.83 1.26
CA THR A 277 -1.00 -32.47 0.91
C THR A 277 -1.68 -31.70 -0.23
N CYS A 278 -2.15 -32.38 -1.27
CA CYS A 278 -3.08 -31.84 -2.27
C CYS A 278 -4.08 -32.90 -2.78
N THR A 279 -5.12 -32.51 -3.52
CA THR A 279 -5.98 -33.49 -4.24
C THR A 279 -5.68 -33.57 -5.74
N HIS A 280 -5.49 -32.44 -6.43
CA HIS A 280 -5.15 -32.43 -7.86
C HIS A 280 -4.00 -31.46 -8.15
N ILE A 281 -2.96 -31.93 -8.84
CA ILE A 281 -1.89 -31.11 -9.41
C ILE A 281 -1.92 -31.28 -10.93
N LEU A 282 -1.89 -30.16 -11.65
CA LEU A 282 -1.80 -30.10 -13.11
C LEU A 282 -0.59 -29.22 -13.47
N GLY A 283 0.52 -29.86 -13.86
CA GLY A 283 1.83 -29.23 -14.06
C GLY A 283 2.94 -29.84 -13.18
N PRO A 284 4.16 -29.27 -13.22
CA PRO A 284 5.32 -29.80 -12.51
C PRO A 284 5.19 -29.82 -10.98
N GLY A 285 5.74 -30.86 -10.34
CA GLY A 285 5.77 -31.00 -8.87
C GLY A 285 7.11 -31.51 -8.35
N TYR A 286 7.72 -30.82 -7.38
CA TYR A 286 9.01 -31.18 -6.78
C TYR A 286 8.89 -31.33 -5.25
N MET A 287 8.99 -32.56 -4.73
CA MET A 287 8.75 -32.96 -3.34
C MET A 287 7.27 -32.92 -2.90
N ILE A 288 6.55 -34.00 -3.23
CA ILE A 288 5.13 -34.19 -2.88
C ILE A 288 4.99 -35.31 -1.83
N ARG A 289 4.51 -34.98 -0.63
CA ARG A 289 4.31 -35.97 0.44
C ARG A 289 3.04 -36.79 0.25
N THR A 290 1.91 -36.16 -0.07
CA THR A 290 0.63 -36.83 -0.35
C THR A 290 -0.12 -36.07 -1.45
N CYS A 291 -0.65 -36.80 -2.44
CA CYS A 291 -1.67 -36.32 -3.38
C CYS A 291 -2.67 -37.45 -3.69
N THR A 292 -3.79 -37.11 -4.33
CA THR A 292 -4.59 -38.12 -5.07
C THR A 292 -4.16 -38.16 -6.53
N HIS A 293 -4.36 -37.09 -7.30
CA HIS A 293 -4.04 -37.05 -8.74
C HIS A 293 -2.92 -36.06 -9.07
N ILE A 294 -1.97 -36.49 -9.90
CA ILE A 294 -0.97 -35.64 -10.56
C ILE A 294 -1.05 -35.86 -12.07
N LEU A 295 -1.08 -34.77 -12.84
CA LEU A 295 -0.98 -34.80 -14.30
C LEU A 295 0.12 -33.83 -14.73
N GLY A 296 1.26 -34.36 -15.16
CA GLY A 296 2.51 -33.62 -15.38
C GLY A 296 3.74 -34.26 -14.72
N PRO A 297 4.94 -33.67 -14.88
CA PRO A 297 6.20 -34.23 -14.39
C PRO A 297 6.32 -34.14 -12.86
N GLY A 298 6.66 -35.26 -12.21
CA GLY A 298 6.70 -35.36 -10.75
C GLY A 298 8.01 -35.90 -10.17
N TYR A 299 8.65 -35.14 -9.30
CA TYR A 299 9.94 -35.46 -8.67
C TYR A 299 9.77 -35.64 -7.16
N MET A 300 10.30 -36.74 -6.61
CA MET A 300 10.24 -37.14 -5.19
C MET A 300 8.82 -37.19 -4.63
N ILE A 301 8.09 -38.26 -4.96
CA ILE A 301 6.70 -38.49 -4.55
C ILE A 301 6.64 -39.57 -3.47
N ARG A 302 6.13 -39.24 -2.28
CA ARG A 302 5.97 -40.24 -1.21
C ARG A 302 4.70 -41.06 -1.38
N THR A 303 3.53 -40.44 -1.53
CA THR A 303 2.24 -41.14 -1.77
C THR A 303 1.39 -40.41 -2.79
N CYS A 304 0.84 -41.13 -3.77
CA CYS A 304 -0.20 -40.69 -4.71
C CYS A 304 -1.18 -41.83 -5.02
N THR A 305 -2.39 -41.53 -5.50
CA THR A 305 -3.26 -42.58 -6.05
C THR A 305 -3.10 -42.72 -7.56
N HIS A 306 -3.11 -41.62 -8.32
CA HIS A 306 -2.90 -41.63 -9.78
C HIS A 306 -1.85 -40.60 -10.22
N ILE A 307 -0.88 -41.06 -11.02
CA ILE A 307 0.09 -40.21 -11.74
C ILE A 307 -0.07 -40.44 -13.23
N LEU A 308 -0.20 -39.35 -14.00
CA LEU A 308 -0.15 -39.36 -15.46
C LEU A 308 0.98 -38.43 -15.93
N GLY A 309 2.07 -39.01 -16.43
CA GLY A 309 3.28 -38.29 -16.83
C GLY A 309 4.60 -38.89 -16.30
N PRO A 310 5.75 -38.36 -16.73
CA PRO A 310 7.07 -38.85 -16.33
C PRO A 310 7.33 -38.56 -14.85
N SER A 311 7.93 -39.50 -14.12
CA SER A 311 8.11 -39.35 -12.67
C SER A 311 9.36 -40.03 -12.09
N TYR A 312 9.97 -39.40 -11.08
CA TYR A 312 11.29 -39.75 -10.57
C TYR A 312 11.28 -39.88 -9.03
N MET A 313 11.74 -41.03 -8.54
CA MET A 313 11.78 -41.44 -7.13
C MET A 313 10.41 -41.43 -6.43
N ILE A 314 9.78 -42.60 -6.40
CA ILE A 314 8.39 -42.80 -5.92
C ILE A 314 8.37 -43.90 -4.84
N ARG A 315 7.79 -43.62 -3.67
CA ARG A 315 7.70 -44.64 -2.59
C ARG A 315 6.48 -45.55 -2.72
N THR A 316 5.30 -44.99 -2.96
CA THR A 316 4.00 -45.70 -2.92
C THR A 316 3.02 -45.03 -3.88
N CYS A 317 2.48 -45.76 -4.86
CA CYS A 317 1.44 -45.29 -5.79
C CYS A 317 0.53 -46.46 -6.23
N THR A 318 -0.77 -46.23 -6.39
CA THR A 318 -1.71 -47.26 -6.88
C THR A 318 -1.81 -47.33 -8.40
N HIS A 319 -1.63 -46.22 -9.12
CA HIS A 319 -1.67 -46.18 -10.59
C HIS A 319 -0.65 -45.16 -11.15
N ILE A 320 0.15 -45.58 -12.13
CA ILE A 320 1.13 -44.73 -12.83
C ILE A 320 1.05 -45.01 -14.33
N GLN A 321 0.89 -43.96 -15.14
CA GLN A 321 0.88 -44.02 -16.59
C GLN A 321 1.93 -43.04 -17.15
N GLY A 322 3.04 -43.58 -17.65
CA GLY A 322 4.22 -42.83 -18.08
C GLY A 322 5.54 -43.48 -17.59
N PRO A 323 6.70 -43.04 -18.11
CA PRO A 323 8.00 -43.56 -17.69
C PRO A 323 8.32 -43.16 -16.25
N SER A 324 8.81 -44.11 -15.45
CA SER A 324 9.02 -43.91 -14.01
C SER A 324 10.32 -44.54 -13.51
N HIS A 325 11.25 -43.73 -12.98
CA HIS A 325 12.51 -44.23 -12.42
C HIS A 325 12.44 -44.35 -10.89
N MET A 326 12.78 -45.56 -10.40
CA MET A 326 12.75 -45.99 -8.99
C MET A 326 11.38 -45.84 -8.28
N THR A 327 10.56 -46.89 -8.39
CA THR A 327 9.32 -47.11 -7.62
C THR A 327 9.52 -48.18 -6.56
N ARG A 328 9.44 -47.84 -5.25
CA ARG A 328 9.71 -48.80 -4.15
C ARG A 328 8.56 -49.76 -3.84
N THR A 329 7.33 -49.41 -4.21
CA THR A 329 6.16 -50.31 -4.29
C THR A 329 5.31 -49.89 -5.48
N ARG A 330 4.83 -50.86 -6.28
CA ARG A 330 4.12 -50.65 -7.55
C ARG A 330 3.24 -51.86 -7.85
N THR A 331 1.96 -51.67 -8.12
CA THR A 331 0.97 -52.77 -8.11
C THR A 331 0.08 -52.89 -9.35
N HIS A 332 0.14 -51.97 -10.31
CA HIS A 332 -0.41 -52.16 -11.66
C HIS A 332 0.35 -51.30 -12.68
N ILE A 333 0.51 -51.81 -13.91
CA ILE A 333 1.18 -51.11 -15.02
C ILE A 333 0.50 -51.48 -16.34
N GLN A 334 0.17 -50.48 -17.17
CA GLN A 334 -0.01 -50.64 -18.61
C GLN A 334 0.76 -49.51 -19.32
N GLY A 335 1.71 -49.89 -20.20
CA GLY A 335 2.53 -48.95 -20.97
C GLY A 335 4.03 -49.23 -20.91
N SER A 336 4.59 -49.61 -22.07
CA SER A 336 6.01 -49.57 -22.51
C SER A 336 7.10 -49.95 -21.50
N VAL A 337 7.68 -51.15 -21.67
CA VAL A 337 8.85 -51.65 -20.94
C VAL A 337 10.06 -51.72 -21.87
N LEU A 338 11.21 -51.16 -21.45
CA LEU A 338 12.54 -51.53 -21.94
C LEU A 338 13.57 -51.25 -20.83
N VAL A 339 13.73 -52.20 -19.90
CA VAL A 339 14.73 -52.15 -18.83
C VAL A 339 15.31 -53.55 -18.63
N ILE A 340 16.62 -53.68 -18.79
CA ILE A 340 17.35 -54.94 -18.83
C ILE A 340 17.63 -55.46 -17.40
N ARG A 341 17.56 -56.79 -17.22
CA ARG A 341 18.16 -57.51 -16.10
C ARG A 341 19.30 -58.38 -16.63
N VAL A 342 20.49 -58.25 -16.05
CA VAL A 342 21.51 -59.31 -16.15
C VAL A 342 21.07 -60.44 -15.23
N LEU A 343 20.89 -61.64 -15.76
CA LEU A 343 20.70 -62.86 -14.98
C LEU A 343 21.99 -63.68 -15.01
N GLN A 344 22.59 -63.86 -13.85
CA GLN A 344 23.55 -64.94 -13.62
C GLN A 344 22.76 -66.24 -13.40
N THR A 345 22.98 -67.23 -14.26
CA THR A 345 22.76 -68.65 -13.95
C THR A 345 23.67 -69.48 -14.85
N GLN A 346 24.42 -70.41 -14.27
CA GLN A 346 25.20 -71.42 -14.99
C GLN A 346 24.34 -72.68 -15.24
N SER A 347 24.87 -73.60 -16.05
CA SER A 347 24.25 -74.86 -16.52
C SER A 347 23.05 -74.70 -17.47
N GLY A 348 22.88 -75.56 -18.49
CA GLY A 348 23.79 -76.60 -18.99
C GLY A 348 23.13 -77.55 -20.01
N LEU A 349 23.97 -78.19 -20.82
CA LEU A 349 23.67 -79.24 -21.81
C LEU A 349 23.01 -78.86 -23.17
N LEU A 350 23.30 -79.73 -24.14
CA LEU A 350 23.09 -79.69 -25.60
C LEU A 350 21.59 -79.78 -26.00
N GLN A 351 21.13 -79.54 -27.25
CA GLN A 351 21.75 -79.40 -28.60
C GLN A 351 20.88 -78.38 -29.44
N LEU A 352 20.87 -78.20 -30.77
CA LEU A 352 21.42 -78.85 -31.98
C LEU A 352 21.66 -77.79 -33.12
N LEU A 353 21.95 -78.22 -34.35
CA LEU A 353 22.35 -77.45 -35.55
C LEU A 353 21.76 -78.14 -36.84
N PRO A 354 22.04 -77.80 -38.14
CA PRO A 354 22.89 -76.74 -38.76
C PRO A 354 22.34 -75.98 -40.03
N LEU A 355 22.98 -74.84 -40.40
CA LEU A 355 23.37 -74.27 -41.75
C LEU A 355 22.32 -74.18 -42.93
N VAL A 356 22.42 -73.34 -43.99
CA VAL A 356 23.48 -73.00 -45.01
C VAL A 356 23.31 -71.55 -45.59
N SER A 357 24.16 -71.09 -46.53
CA SER A 357 24.39 -69.69 -46.99
C SER A 357 24.25 -69.44 -48.55
N GLN A 358 24.73 -68.27 -49.05
CA GLN A 358 24.76 -67.74 -50.45
C GLN A 358 23.46 -67.03 -50.93
N GLY A 359 23.41 -65.96 -51.76
CA GLY A 359 24.38 -65.03 -52.42
C GLY A 359 23.63 -64.17 -53.49
N MET A 360 24.12 -63.12 -54.20
CA MET A 360 25.29 -62.21 -54.15
C MET A 360 25.07 -61.03 -55.19
N LEU A 361 25.98 -60.03 -55.31
CA LEU A 361 26.03 -58.90 -56.30
C LEU A 361 25.03 -57.71 -56.07
N ARG A 362 25.27 -56.44 -56.49
CA ARG A 362 26.40 -55.75 -57.18
C ARG A 362 26.51 -54.24 -56.82
N LEU A 363 27.63 -53.60 -57.18
CA LEU A 363 28.01 -52.19 -56.87
C LEU A 363 27.90 -51.22 -58.07
N VAL A 364 27.53 -49.94 -57.81
CA VAL A 364 27.59 -48.75 -58.71
C VAL A 364 27.16 -47.51 -57.87
N LYS A 365 27.67 -46.26 -58.00
CA LYS A 365 28.90 -45.71 -58.63
C LYS A 365 29.19 -44.28 -58.07
N LEU A 366 30.47 -43.86 -58.06
CA LEU A 366 31.05 -42.49 -58.10
C LEU A 366 30.39 -41.27 -57.40
N GLU A 367 31.11 -40.70 -56.41
CA GLU A 367 31.60 -39.30 -56.26
C GLU A 367 32.26 -39.17 -54.86
N ALA A 368 33.29 -38.37 -54.54
CA ALA A 368 34.47 -37.82 -55.25
C ALA A 368 35.56 -37.46 -54.18
N LEU A 369 36.83 -37.27 -54.57
CA LEU A 369 37.99 -37.00 -53.67
C LEU A 369 38.31 -35.49 -53.55
N PRO A 370 39.33 -35.03 -52.78
CA PRO A 370 39.56 -35.20 -51.34
C PRO A 370 39.98 -33.86 -50.64
N ARG A 371 40.16 -33.83 -49.30
CA ARG A 371 41.20 -33.06 -48.56
C ARG A 371 41.05 -33.13 -47.02
N GLU A 372 42.15 -33.34 -46.32
CA GLU A 372 42.36 -32.84 -44.95
C GLU A 372 42.94 -31.41 -45.01
N PRO A 373 42.89 -30.65 -43.89
CA PRO A 373 43.96 -29.74 -43.52
C PRO A 373 44.64 -30.20 -42.22
N ALA A 374 45.97 -30.24 -42.24
CA ALA A 374 46.80 -30.73 -41.14
C ALA A 374 47.29 -29.61 -40.19
N ALA A 375 48.01 -30.03 -39.15
CA ALA A 375 49.00 -29.28 -38.39
C ALA A 375 48.54 -28.04 -37.59
N ALA A 376 48.36 -28.27 -36.28
CA ALA A 376 49.22 -27.59 -35.31
C ALA A 376 50.00 -28.66 -34.51
N LEU A 377 51.20 -28.97 -34.99
CA LEU A 377 52.31 -29.56 -34.20
C LEU A 377 52.69 -28.56 -33.07
N ASP A 378 53.28 -28.89 -31.92
CA ASP A 378 53.99 -30.07 -31.36
C ASP A 378 53.86 -30.06 -29.81
N ALA A 379 54.45 -30.95 -28.98
CA ALA A 379 54.54 -32.42 -29.00
C ALA A 379 55.28 -32.91 -27.71
N PHE A 380 54.59 -33.70 -26.85
CA PHE A 380 55.17 -34.48 -25.72
C PHE A 380 55.90 -33.68 -24.59
N THR A 381 56.16 -34.18 -23.37
CA THR A 381 55.92 -35.51 -22.74
C THR A 381 55.66 -35.39 -21.21
N LEU A 382 54.82 -36.30 -20.67
CA LEU A 382 54.84 -36.90 -19.30
C LEU A 382 54.76 -36.06 -17.98
N LEU A 383 53.87 -36.55 -17.09
CA LEU A 383 54.00 -36.71 -15.62
C LEU A 383 54.40 -35.52 -14.71
N GLY A 384 53.56 -35.23 -13.69
CA GLY A 384 53.97 -34.42 -12.53
C GLY A 384 52.91 -34.38 -11.41
N LYS A 385 53.30 -34.68 -10.16
CA LYS A 385 52.43 -34.71 -8.97
C LYS A 385 52.38 -33.37 -8.22
N GLU A 386 51.22 -33.11 -7.60
CA GLU A 386 50.99 -32.55 -6.26
C GLU A 386 51.70 -31.27 -5.71
N LYS A 387 50.87 -30.45 -5.04
CA LYS A 387 51.13 -29.63 -3.83
C LYS A 387 51.99 -28.36 -3.95
N GLY A 388 51.73 -27.42 -3.03
CA GLY A 388 52.54 -26.22 -2.82
C GLY A 388 51.77 -25.01 -2.25
N HIS A 389 51.47 -25.00 -0.94
CA HIS A 389 51.15 -23.76 -0.22
C HIS A 389 52.43 -23.16 0.38
N TYR A 390 52.43 -21.82 0.52
CA TYR A 390 53.05 -20.97 1.55
C TYR A 390 54.26 -20.07 1.20
N ARG A 391 54.01 -18.75 1.39
CA ARG A 391 54.87 -17.72 2.05
C ARG A 391 56.20 -17.28 1.39
N GLU A 392 56.69 -16.05 1.59
CA GLU A 392 56.16 -14.78 2.15
C GLU A 392 57.00 -13.59 1.64
N SER A 393 56.54 -12.34 1.86
CA SER A 393 57.36 -11.09 1.85
C SER A 393 57.84 -10.55 0.46
N VAL A 394 58.07 -9.24 0.20
CA VAL A 394 57.79 -7.98 0.95
C VAL A 394 57.89 -6.70 0.05
N LEU A 395 57.26 -5.58 0.46
CA LEU A 395 57.47 -4.16 0.05
C LEU A 395 57.34 -3.68 -1.43
N HIS A 396 56.20 -3.06 -1.78
CA HIS A 396 56.06 -1.58 -1.96
C HIS A 396 54.59 -1.13 -2.20
N SER A 397 54.34 0.19 -2.20
CA SER A 397 53.03 0.88 -2.30
C SER A 397 53.22 2.30 -2.88
N PRO A 398 52.25 3.24 -2.96
CA PRO A 398 50.78 3.16 -2.81
C PRO A 398 50.00 3.85 -3.98
N THR A 399 48.68 4.02 -3.80
CA THR A 399 47.69 5.00 -4.37
C THR A 399 46.40 4.26 -4.76
N ASP A 400 45.18 4.76 -4.63
CA ASP A 400 44.51 5.70 -3.70
C ASP A 400 43.06 5.79 -4.24
N ASP A 401 42.03 5.60 -3.39
CA ASP A 401 40.85 6.48 -3.35
C ASP A 401 39.73 6.01 -2.38
N THR A 402 39.45 6.89 -1.41
CA THR A 402 38.23 7.11 -0.58
C THR A 402 37.19 5.97 -0.41
N VAL A 403 37.01 5.35 0.77
CA VAL A 403 36.36 5.88 2.01
C VAL A 403 34.87 6.24 1.78
N LEU A 404 33.84 5.51 2.24
CA LEU A 404 33.48 4.85 3.53
C LEU A 404 32.98 5.83 4.63
N ALA A 405 31.83 5.53 5.27
CA ALA A 405 31.20 6.43 6.25
C ALA A 405 30.68 5.73 7.52
N ALA A 406 31.23 6.08 8.69
CA ALA A 406 30.72 5.73 10.02
C ALA A 406 31.16 6.76 11.09
N MET A 407 30.41 6.84 12.21
CA MET A 407 30.50 7.92 13.23
C MET A 407 31.53 7.64 14.35
N GLY A 408 32.09 8.68 14.99
CA GLY A 408 32.78 8.53 16.28
C GLY A 408 33.26 9.81 17.01
N SER A 409 32.72 10.04 18.21
CA SER A 409 33.29 10.82 19.34
C SER A 409 33.33 12.37 19.34
N LYS A 410 33.58 12.91 20.54
CA LYS A 410 33.67 14.30 21.06
C LYS A 410 35.02 14.39 21.84
N PRO A 411 35.57 15.56 22.29
CA PRO A 411 34.87 16.78 22.69
C PRO A 411 35.55 18.15 22.42
N ALA A 412 34.91 19.21 22.94
CA ALA A 412 35.46 20.48 23.43
C ALA A 412 36.19 21.46 22.48
N THR A 413 35.56 22.61 22.21
CA THR A 413 36.04 23.95 22.64
C THR A 413 34.98 25.05 22.46
N LYS A 414 35.16 26.16 23.18
CA LYS A 414 34.54 27.50 23.04
C LYS A 414 35.72 28.51 22.80
N PRO A 415 35.52 29.81 22.49
CA PRO A 415 34.27 30.59 22.43
C PRO A 415 34.08 31.41 21.12
N VAL A 416 32.89 31.97 20.92
CA VAL A 416 32.54 33.41 21.08
C VAL A 416 31.05 33.46 21.44
#